data_AF-A0A3M5E6I7-F1
#
_entry.id   AF-A0A3M5E6I7-F1
#
_cell.length_a   1.000
_cell.length_b   1.000
_cell.length_c   1.000
_cell.angle_alpha   90.00
_cell.angle_beta   90.00
_cell.angle_gamma   90.00
#
_symmetry.space_group_name_H-M   'P 1'
#
loop_
_entity.id
_entity.type
_entity.pdbx_description
1 polymer ?
#
loop_
_entity_poly.entity_id
_entity_poly.type
_entity_poly.pdbx_seq_one_letter_code
_entity_poly.pdbx_strand_id
1 'polypeptide(L)'
;VADLVAASDFAHTGEMGMSFGGSTTGAVCMVDRRCAAAVNLDGGDFDFAPFDSDFPAPLLMLHADLGNFYRLFGIEPPARPRSFNDFSYERFEHAVERATTAPRWVADGNYSAVRELLWGRATHVVWLNFGRWTVFSRVLRRTLARGLLRTRLSHGNRESLRMAFCSRDSILLWSWTTFAGNRRKYTGLREDPRFAHLRWVEVGEPGRVGEVIERLVEAVLAQSQ
;
A
#
# COMPACT_ATOMS: atom_id res chain seq x y z
N VAL A 1 2.73 15.70 -43.92
CA VAL A 1 3.29 15.81 -42.54
C VAL A 1 3.52 17.27 -42.16
N ALA A 2 4.30 18.03 -42.94
CA ALA A 2 4.56 19.46 -42.68
C ALA A 2 3.27 20.29 -42.51
N ASP A 3 2.27 20.13 -43.39
CA ASP A 3 1.01 20.87 -43.30
C ASP A 3 0.21 20.51 -42.03
N LEU A 4 0.27 19.24 -41.62
CA LEU A 4 -0.41 18.74 -40.44
C LEU A 4 0.24 19.29 -39.16
N VAL A 5 1.57 19.33 -39.12
CA VAL A 5 2.35 19.99 -38.07
C VAL A 5 2.04 21.48 -38.03
N ALA A 6 2.01 22.17 -39.18
CA ALA A 6 1.74 23.61 -39.25
C ALA A 6 0.31 23.97 -38.80
N ALA A 7 -0.65 23.06 -38.98
CA ALA A 7 -2.04 23.24 -38.55
C ALA A 7 -2.30 22.76 -37.10
N SER A 8 -1.34 22.10 -36.45
CA SER A 8 -1.51 21.53 -35.11
C SER A 8 -1.26 22.56 -34.01
N ASP A 9 -2.08 22.54 -32.96
CA ASP A 9 -1.82 23.28 -31.73
C ASP A 9 -0.98 22.45 -30.77
N PHE A 10 0.31 22.70 -30.72
CA PHE A 10 1.21 22.02 -29.78
C PHE A 10 1.14 22.58 -28.36
N ALA A 11 0.38 23.64 -28.10
CA ALA A 11 0.14 24.11 -26.74
C ALA A 11 -0.87 23.23 -25.98
N HIS A 12 -1.70 22.46 -26.71
CA HIS A 12 -2.70 21.55 -26.15
C HIS A 12 -2.64 20.18 -26.84
N THR A 13 -1.86 19.26 -26.28
CA THR A 13 -1.69 17.91 -26.82
C THR A 13 -2.53 16.90 -26.04
N GLY A 14 -3.20 15.99 -26.75
CA GLY A 14 -3.88 14.85 -26.15
C GLY A 14 -3.06 13.58 -26.31
N GLU A 15 -2.87 12.84 -25.23
CA GLU A 15 -2.12 11.57 -25.23
C GLU A 15 -3.09 10.38 -25.24
N MET A 16 -2.85 9.41 -26.12
CA MET A 16 -3.68 8.20 -26.18
C MET A 16 -2.83 6.99 -26.56
N GLY A 17 -3.03 5.87 -25.87
CA GLY A 17 -2.30 4.65 -26.18
C GLY A 17 -2.93 3.40 -25.61
N MET A 18 -2.54 2.26 -26.16
CA MET A 18 -2.96 0.93 -25.71
C MET A 18 -1.79 0.17 -25.09
N SER A 19 -2.08 -0.63 -24.06
CA SER A 19 -1.09 -1.46 -23.37
C SER A 19 0.09 -0.59 -22.89
N PHE A 20 1.33 -0.88 -23.29
CA PHE A 20 2.48 -0.06 -22.91
C PHE A 20 2.34 1.41 -23.33
N GLY A 21 1.76 1.70 -24.51
CA GLY A 21 1.49 3.07 -24.92
C GLY A 21 0.46 3.77 -24.03
N GLY A 22 -0.49 3.01 -23.47
CA GLY A 22 -1.43 3.51 -22.48
C GLY A 22 -0.74 3.92 -21.19
N SER A 23 0.22 3.11 -20.71
CA SER A 23 1.07 3.45 -19.56
C SER A 23 1.76 4.79 -19.73
N THR A 24 2.34 5.02 -20.91
CA THR A 24 3.13 6.22 -21.16
C THR A 24 2.28 7.49 -21.23
N THR A 25 0.99 7.40 -21.55
CA THR A 25 0.11 8.58 -21.57
C THR A 25 0.06 9.27 -20.21
N GLY A 26 0.02 8.48 -19.13
CA GLY A 26 0.06 8.98 -17.76
C GLY A 26 1.37 9.72 -17.48
N ALA A 27 2.49 9.01 -17.69
CA ALA A 27 3.84 9.53 -17.48
C ALA A 27 4.12 10.83 -18.25
N VAL A 28 3.73 10.91 -19.52
CA VAL A 28 3.94 12.10 -20.34
C VAL A 28 3.22 13.30 -19.75
N CYS A 29 1.95 13.14 -19.35
CA CYS A 29 1.17 14.24 -18.78
C CYS A 29 1.65 14.67 -17.38
N MET A 30 2.38 13.83 -16.65
CA MET A 30 3.05 14.24 -15.41
C MET A 30 4.18 15.25 -15.64
N VAL A 31 4.78 15.27 -16.84
CA VAL A 31 5.98 16.07 -17.15
C VAL A 31 5.69 17.19 -18.15
N ASP A 32 4.87 16.93 -19.17
CA ASP A 32 4.53 17.88 -20.22
C ASP A 32 3.28 18.70 -19.85
N ARG A 33 3.50 19.96 -19.49
CA ARG A 33 2.44 20.91 -19.15
C ARG A 33 1.49 21.23 -20.31
N ARG A 34 1.83 20.82 -21.54
CA ARG A 34 0.98 20.98 -22.73
C ARG A 34 -0.05 19.86 -22.85
N CYS A 35 0.08 18.78 -22.05
CA CYS A 35 -0.91 17.72 -22.04
C CYS A 35 -2.25 18.25 -21.52
N ALA A 36 -3.25 18.23 -22.41
CA ALA A 36 -4.61 18.67 -22.12
C ALA A 36 -5.52 17.54 -21.65
N ALA A 37 -5.25 16.29 -22.05
CA ALA A 37 -5.98 15.09 -21.63
C ALA A 37 -5.20 13.82 -21.97
N ALA A 38 -5.47 12.73 -21.24
CA ALA A 38 -4.89 11.41 -21.49
C ALA A 38 -5.98 10.31 -21.59
N VAL A 39 -5.77 9.35 -22.50
CA VAL A 39 -6.58 8.14 -22.64
C VAL A 39 -5.69 6.89 -22.57
N ASN A 40 -5.81 6.15 -21.48
CA ASN A 40 -5.10 4.89 -21.27
C ASN A 40 -6.03 3.71 -21.58
N LEU A 41 -5.73 2.96 -22.65
CA LEU A 41 -6.42 1.73 -23.02
C LEU A 41 -5.67 0.51 -22.44
N ASP A 42 -6.09 0.08 -21.25
CA ASP A 42 -5.64 -1.14 -20.55
C ASP A 42 -4.12 -1.22 -20.29
N GLY A 43 -3.47 -0.07 -20.22
CA GLY A 43 -2.04 0.04 -19.94
C GLY A 43 -1.72 -0.02 -18.46
N GLY A 44 -0.72 -0.86 -18.14
CA GLY A 44 0.12 -0.81 -16.93
C GLY A 44 0.38 0.61 -16.43
N ASP A 45 0.44 0.91 -15.13
CA ASP A 45 1.31 2.02 -14.72
C ASP A 45 2.68 1.45 -14.38
N PHE A 46 3.64 1.75 -15.24
CA PHE A 46 5.04 1.32 -15.10
C PHE A 46 5.95 2.49 -14.71
N ASP A 47 5.44 3.72 -14.69
CA ASP A 47 6.17 4.87 -14.21
C ASP A 47 5.84 5.09 -12.73
N PHE A 48 6.84 5.45 -11.94
CA PHE A 48 6.65 5.78 -10.54
C PHE A 48 6.33 7.26 -10.31
N ALA A 49 6.46 8.12 -11.33
CA ALA A 49 6.15 9.54 -11.22
C ALA A 49 4.70 9.86 -10.82
N PRO A 50 3.67 9.11 -11.27
CA PRO A 50 2.30 9.35 -10.86
C PRO A 50 1.98 8.94 -9.40
N PHE A 51 2.79 8.05 -8.80
CA PHE A 51 2.50 7.53 -7.46
C PHE A 51 2.46 8.65 -6.42
N ASP A 52 1.46 8.57 -5.54
CA ASP A 52 1.22 9.56 -4.48
C ASP A 52 1.07 11.00 -5.01
N SER A 53 0.58 11.14 -6.24
CA SER A 53 0.38 12.42 -6.91
C SER A 53 -1.01 12.47 -7.55
N ASP A 54 -1.64 13.65 -7.51
CA ASP A 54 -2.84 13.87 -8.30
C ASP A 54 -2.46 13.98 -9.77
N PHE A 55 -3.25 13.37 -10.65
CA PHE A 55 -3.03 13.51 -12.08
C PHE A 55 -3.34 14.94 -12.54
N PRO A 56 -2.46 15.59 -13.33
CA PRO A 56 -2.55 17.03 -13.62
C PRO A 56 -3.56 17.40 -14.71
N ALA A 57 -4.14 16.41 -15.41
CA ALA A 57 -5.07 16.59 -16.51
C ALA A 57 -6.27 15.63 -16.38
N PRO A 58 -7.35 15.76 -17.18
CA PRO A 58 -8.36 14.72 -17.29
C PRO A 58 -7.75 13.41 -17.83
N LEU A 59 -7.93 12.32 -17.09
CA LEU A 59 -7.51 10.96 -17.48
C LEU A 59 -8.72 10.05 -17.63
N LEU A 60 -8.88 9.49 -18.83
CA LEU A 60 -9.80 8.39 -19.06
C LEU A 60 -9.02 7.08 -19.07
N MET A 61 -9.36 6.20 -18.14
CA MET A 61 -8.80 4.87 -18.04
C MET A 61 -9.83 3.83 -18.49
N LEU A 62 -9.57 3.19 -19.62
CA LEU A 62 -10.38 2.12 -20.17
C LEU A 62 -9.66 0.80 -19.93
N HIS A 63 -9.97 0.16 -18.81
CA HIS A 63 -9.50 -1.19 -18.54
C HIS A 63 -10.26 -2.21 -19.39
N ALA A 64 -9.59 -3.31 -19.74
CA ALA A 64 -10.31 -4.52 -20.09
C ALA A 64 -11.16 -4.90 -18.88
N ASP A 65 -12.49 -4.87 -19.05
CA ASP A 65 -13.44 -5.09 -17.96
C ASP A 65 -13.18 -6.45 -17.31
N LEU A 66 -12.53 -6.44 -16.14
CA LEU A 66 -12.33 -7.64 -15.33
C LEU A 66 -13.66 -8.34 -15.06
N GLY A 67 -14.75 -7.58 -14.92
CA GLY A 67 -16.12 -8.11 -14.84
C GLY A 67 -16.56 -8.84 -16.11
N ASN A 68 -16.14 -8.43 -17.31
CA ASN A 68 -16.36 -9.21 -18.53
C ASN A 68 -15.57 -10.50 -18.55
N PHE A 69 -14.33 -10.53 -18.05
CA PHE A 69 -13.59 -11.79 -17.90
C PHE A 69 -14.26 -12.73 -16.90
N TYR A 70 -14.66 -12.23 -15.73
CA TYR A 70 -15.43 -12.99 -14.75
C TYR A 70 -16.72 -13.55 -15.36
N ARG A 71 -17.49 -12.74 -16.10
CA ARG A 71 -18.68 -13.19 -16.83
C ARG A 71 -18.36 -14.24 -17.90
N LEU A 72 -17.32 -14.04 -18.71
CA LEU A 72 -16.92 -14.94 -19.79
C LEU A 72 -16.51 -16.32 -19.27
N PHE A 73 -15.84 -16.37 -18.12
CA PHE A 73 -15.43 -17.62 -17.49
C PHE A 73 -16.49 -18.21 -16.55
N GLY A 74 -17.64 -17.54 -16.37
CA GLY A 74 -18.69 -17.98 -15.46
C GLY A 74 -18.24 -17.99 -13.99
N ILE A 75 -17.29 -17.13 -13.63
CA ILE A 75 -16.73 -17.03 -12.28
C ILE A 75 -17.33 -15.78 -11.63
N GLU A 76 -17.95 -15.94 -10.46
CA GLU A 76 -18.43 -14.80 -9.70
C GLU A 76 -17.25 -14.08 -9.03
N PRO A 77 -17.07 -12.77 -9.23
CA PRO A 77 -15.96 -12.06 -8.63
C PRO A 77 -16.12 -12.03 -7.10
N PRO A 78 -15.08 -12.39 -6.32
CA PRO A 78 -15.17 -12.48 -4.87
C PRO A 78 -15.33 -11.11 -4.19
N ALA A 79 -15.04 -10.03 -4.91
CA ALA A 79 -15.21 -8.63 -4.50
C ALA A 79 -15.31 -7.74 -5.74
N ARG A 80 -15.63 -6.46 -5.57
CA ARG A 80 -15.54 -5.47 -6.65
C ARG A 80 -14.11 -5.51 -7.23
N PRO A 81 -13.93 -5.86 -8.52
CA PRO A 81 -12.60 -5.95 -9.11
C PRO A 81 -11.95 -4.58 -9.06
N ARG A 82 -10.75 -4.52 -8.49
CA ARG A 82 -9.88 -3.36 -8.55
C ARG A 82 -8.89 -3.57 -9.67
N SER A 83 -8.65 -2.53 -10.46
CA SER A 83 -7.55 -2.54 -11.39
C SER A 83 -6.23 -2.44 -10.63
N PHE A 84 -5.16 -2.93 -11.25
CA PHE A 84 -3.79 -2.71 -10.76
C PHE A 84 -3.41 -1.21 -10.77
N ASN A 85 -4.20 -0.35 -11.42
CA ASN A 85 -4.02 1.11 -11.48
C ASN A 85 -4.97 1.93 -10.60
N ASP A 86 -5.84 1.30 -9.81
CA ASP A 86 -6.92 1.99 -9.04
C ASP A 86 -6.43 3.09 -8.09
N PHE A 87 -5.12 3.14 -7.79
CA PHE A 87 -4.50 4.11 -6.89
C PHE A 87 -3.23 4.75 -7.46
N SER A 88 -2.88 4.47 -8.72
CA SER A 88 -1.63 4.96 -9.31
C SER A 88 -1.60 6.47 -9.49
N TYR A 89 -2.78 7.08 -9.65
CA TYR A 89 -2.97 8.48 -9.98
C TYR A 89 -3.66 9.26 -8.86
N GLU A 90 -3.49 8.79 -7.63
CA GLU A 90 -4.11 9.35 -6.44
C GLU A 90 -3.08 9.50 -5.32
N ARG A 91 -3.16 10.62 -4.60
CA ARG A 91 -2.45 10.76 -3.32
C ARG A 91 -2.85 9.69 -2.32
N PHE A 92 -1.87 9.11 -1.64
CA PHE A 92 -2.05 8.06 -0.65
C PHE A 92 -2.97 8.50 0.49
N GLU A 93 -2.91 9.77 0.88
CA GLU A 93 -3.82 10.38 1.86
C GLU A 93 -5.30 10.26 1.46
N HIS A 94 -5.64 10.58 0.21
CA HIS A 94 -7.01 10.48 -0.30
C HIS A 94 -7.47 9.01 -0.39
N ALA A 95 -6.57 8.12 -0.82
CA ALA A 95 -6.87 6.70 -0.88
C ALA A 95 -7.20 6.13 0.51
N VAL A 96 -6.44 6.55 1.53
CA VAL A 96 -6.68 6.18 2.93
C VAL A 96 -7.98 6.80 3.45
N GLU A 97 -8.25 8.07 3.14
CA GLU A 97 -9.50 8.72 3.55
C GLU A 97 -10.72 7.98 2.99
N ARG A 98 -10.71 7.68 1.68
CA ARG A 98 -11.80 6.94 1.04
C ARG A 98 -11.95 5.54 1.62
N ALA A 99 -10.84 4.83 1.86
CA ALA A 99 -10.86 3.49 2.45
C ALA A 99 -11.37 3.48 3.90
N THR A 100 -11.15 4.57 4.65
CA THR A 100 -11.54 4.71 6.07
C THR A 100 -12.87 5.44 6.26
N THR A 101 -13.58 5.77 5.17
CA THR A 101 -14.93 6.35 5.22
C THR A 101 -16.01 5.29 5.47
N ALA A 102 -15.73 4.01 5.18
CA ALA A 102 -16.63 2.93 5.51
C ALA A 102 -16.89 2.86 7.04
N PRO A 103 -18.08 2.44 7.49
CA PRO A 103 -18.38 2.35 8.93
C PRO A 103 -17.49 1.32 9.65
N ARG A 104 -16.92 0.36 8.92
CA ARG A 104 -16.03 -0.67 9.44
C ARG A 104 -14.87 -0.85 8.49
N TRP A 105 -13.65 -0.78 9.02
CA TRP A 105 -12.43 -0.98 8.27
C TRP A 105 -11.33 -1.49 9.20
N VAL A 106 -10.33 -2.13 8.60
CA VAL A 106 -9.10 -2.55 9.27
C VAL A 106 -7.95 -2.12 8.38
N ALA A 107 -6.92 -1.53 8.97
CA ALA A 107 -5.67 -1.22 8.31
C ALA A 107 -4.55 -2.02 8.98
N ASP A 108 -3.76 -2.74 8.16
CA ASP A 108 -2.51 -3.35 8.59
C ASP A 108 -1.35 -2.47 8.13
N GLY A 109 -0.44 -2.14 9.05
CA GLY A 109 0.72 -1.29 8.80
C GLY A 109 0.82 -0.07 9.71
N ASN A 110 2.04 0.46 9.84
CA ASN A 110 2.30 1.73 10.53
C ASN A 110 2.66 2.83 9.53
N TYR A 111 1.64 3.36 8.85
CA TYR A 111 1.81 4.46 7.92
C TYR A 111 1.98 5.78 8.69
N SER A 112 3.23 6.21 8.89
CA SER A 112 3.50 7.45 9.62
C SER A 112 3.01 8.70 8.89
N ALA A 113 3.00 8.69 7.56
CA ALA A 113 2.59 9.83 6.73
C ALA A 113 1.10 10.17 6.97
N VAL A 114 0.24 9.16 6.99
CA VAL A 114 -1.22 9.33 7.15
C VAL A 114 -1.70 9.03 8.58
N ARG A 115 -0.79 9.00 9.57
CA ARG A 115 -1.14 8.54 10.93
C ARG A 115 -2.28 9.36 11.52
N GLU A 116 -2.23 10.67 11.39
CA GLU A 116 -3.24 11.55 11.99
C GLU A 116 -4.62 11.31 11.39
N LEU A 117 -4.70 11.15 10.07
CA LEU A 117 -5.92 10.78 9.35
C LEU A 117 -6.44 9.40 9.81
N LEU A 118 -5.57 8.39 9.78
CA LEU A 118 -5.92 7.00 10.04
C LEU A 118 -6.31 6.79 11.51
N TRP A 119 -5.49 7.28 12.44
CA TRP A 119 -5.71 7.13 13.88
C TRP A 119 -6.78 8.09 14.40
N GLY A 120 -6.98 9.25 13.76
CA GLY A 120 -8.08 10.15 14.08
C GLY A 120 -9.46 9.50 13.92
N ARG A 121 -9.59 8.53 12.99
CA ARG A 121 -10.84 7.78 12.74
C ARG A 121 -10.85 6.39 13.37
N ALA A 122 -9.70 5.88 13.79
CA ALA A 122 -9.62 4.56 14.40
C ALA A 122 -10.32 4.52 15.76
N THR A 123 -10.80 3.35 16.14
CA THR A 123 -11.34 3.10 17.49
C THR A 123 -10.37 2.27 18.33
N HIS A 124 -9.62 1.36 17.69
CA HIS A 124 -8.71 0.44 18.36
C HIS A 124 -7.35 0.43 17.67
N VAL A 125 -6.29 0.27 18.47
CA VAL A 125 -4.94 -0.02 17.99
C VAL A 125 -4.51 -1.34 18.60
N VAL A 126 -4.27 -2.34 17.76
CA VAL A 126 -3.71 -3.63 18.18
C VAL A 126 -2.21 -3.57 18.05
N TRP A 127 -1.52 -3.54 19.18
CA TRP A 127 -0.06 -3.48 19.23
C TRP A 127 0.53 -4.85 19.59
N LEU A 128 1.14 -5.50 18.58
CA LEU A 128 1.86 -6.76 18.76
C LEU A 128 3.25 -6.51 19.38
N ASN A 129 3.28 -6.26 20.68
CA ASN A 129 4.49 -5.93 21.43
C ASN A 129 5.27 -7.16 21.92
N PHE A 130 5.59 -8.08 21.00
CA PHE A 130 6.31 -9.32 21.35
C PHE A 130 7.71 -9.05 21.91
N GLY A 131 8.18 -9.97 22.75
CA GLY A 131 9.52 -9.92 23.32
C GLY A 131 10.62 -9.92 22.26
N ARG A 132 11.76 -9.29 22.59
CA ARG A 132 12.90 -9.12 21.67
C ARG A 132 13.35 -10.44 21.03
N TRP A 133 13.40 -11.50 21.84
CA TRP A 133 13.87 -12.82 21.42
C TRP A 133 12.87 -13.52 20.51
N THR A 134 11.57 -13.31 20.73
CA THR A 134 10.50 -13.82 19.86
C THR A 134 10.55 -13.16 18.49
N VAL A 135 10.70 -11.83 18.44
CA VAL A 135 10.82 -11.10 17.17
C VAL A 135 12.10 -11.51 16.45
N PHE A 136 13.24 -11.47 17.14
CA PHE A 136 14.53 -11.78 16.54
C PHE A 136 14.61 -13.21 16.02
N SER A 137 14.16 -14.21 16.78
CA SER A 137 14.16 -15.61 16.34
C SER A 137 13.30 -15.85 15.09
N ARG A 138 12.15 -15.16 14.98
CA ARG A 138 11.29 -15.21 13.78
C ARG A 138 11.95 -14.58 12.57
N VAL A 139 12.57 -13.41 12.73
CA VAL A 139 13.31 -12.74 11.65
C VAL A 139 14.51 -13.60 11.22
N LEU A 140 15.28 -14.13 12.17
CA LEU A 140 16.41 -15.02 11.92
C LEU A 140 15.99 -16.27 11.14
N ARG A 141 14.98 -17.01 11.64
CA ARG A 141 14.49 -18.22 10.98
C ARG A 141 13.97 -17.93 9.57
N ARG A 142 13.22 -16.83 9.39
CA ARG A 142 12.69 -16.42 8.08
C ARG A 142 13.81 -16.10 7.11
N THR A 143 14.82 -15.36 7.58
CA THR A 143 15.95 -14.92 6.76
C THR A 143 16.84 -16.11 6.36
N LEU A 144 17.10 -17.03 7.30
CA LEU A 144 17.81 -18.28 7.02
C LEU A 144 17.05 -19.14 6.00
N ALA A 145 15.75 -19.37 6.22
CA ALA A 145 14.92 -20.17 5.32
C ALA A 145 14.89 -19.58 3.90
N ARG A 146 14.68 -18.26 3.76
CA ARG A 146 14.63 -17.58 2.45
C ARG A 146 15.99 -17.52 1.77
N GLY A 147 17.07 -17.33 2.52
CA GLY A 147 18.43 -17.36 1.99
C GLY A 147 18.83 -18.75 1.47
N LEU A 148 18.46 -19.80 2.21
CA LEU A 148 18.70 -21.20 1.81
C LEU A 148 17.83 -21.62 0.63
N LEU A 149 16.53 -21.28 0.65
CA LEU A 149 15.58 -21.60 -0.42
C LEU A 149 15.67 -20.65 -1.63
N ARG A 150 16.54 -19.64 -1.57
CA ARG A 150 16.68 -18.55 -2.56
C ARG A 150 15.34 -17.99 -3.02
N THR A 151 14.39 -17.84 -2.08
CA THR A 151 13.03 -17.39 -2.36
C THR A 151 13.07 -16.01 -3.04
N ARG A 152 12.39 -15.86 -4.17
CA ARG A 152 12.20 -14.56 -4.81
C ARG A 152 11.20 -13.74 -3.99
N LEU A 153 11.63 -12.57 -3.56
CA LEU A 153 10.77 -11.55 -2.95
C LEU A 153 10.06 -10.75 -4.06
N SER A 154 9.11 -9.91 -3.63
CA SER A 154 8.52 -8.87 -4.46
C SER A 154 9.61 -8.07 -5.20
N HIS A 155 9.40 -7.79 -6.48
CA HIS A 155 10.38 -7.16 -7.40
C HIS A 155 11.58 -8.03 -7.82
N GLY A 156 11.53 -9.35 -7.60
CA GLY A 156 12.57 -10.28 -8.09
C GLY A 156 13.82 -10.36 -7.22
N ASN A 157 13.88 -9.59 -6.13
CA ASN A 157 14.98 -9.60 -5.16
C ASN A 157 15.12 -10.97 -4.48
N ARG A 158 16.36 -11.37 -4.15
CA ARG A 158 16.64 -12.58 -3.37
C ARG A 158 17.36 -12.19 -2.08
N GLU A 159 16.94 -12.75 -0.95
CA GLU A 159 17.64 -12.56 0.31
C GLU A 159 19.02 -13.24 0.24
N SER A 160 20.08 -12.45 0.41
CA SER A 160 21.46 -12.95 0.51
C SER A 160 21.84 -13.09 1.97
N LEU A 161 22.30 -14.28 2.37
CA LEU A 161 22.80 -14.52 3.73
C LEU A 161 23.98 -13.59 4.06
N ARG A 162 24.84 -13.28 3.08
CA ARG A 162 25.94 -12.31 3.26
C ARG A 162 25.40 -10.92 3.59
N MET A 163 24.32 -10.48 2.95
CA MET A 163 23.68 -9.20 3.28
C MET A 163 23.00 -9.25 4.65
N ALA A 164 22.36 -10.37 4.98
CA ALA A 164 21.69 -10.55 6.25
C ALA A 164 22.62 -10.62 7.47
N PHE A 165 23.86 -11.10 7.34
CA PHE A 165 24.78 -11.27 8.46
C PHE A 165 25.99 -10.31 8.43
N CYS A 166 26.41 -9.86 7.25
CA CYS A 166 27.67 -9.14 7.07
C CYS A 166 27.50 -7.78 6.36
N SER A 167 26.29 -7.21 6.33
CA SER A 167 26.03 -5.86 5.82
C SER A 167 25.49 -4.93 6.91
N ARG A 168 25.73 -3.63 6.74
CA ARG A 168 25.08 -2.56 7.52
C ARG A 168 23.58 -2.49 7.22
N ASP A 169 23.17 -2.94 6.04
CA ASP A 169 21.77 -3.08 5.61
C ASP A 169 21.15 -4.42 6.04
N SER A 170 21.74 -5.08 7.04
CA SER A 170 21.25 -6.36 7.56
C SER A 170 19.89 -6.19 8.24
N ILE A 171 18.91 -6.98 7.81
CA ILE A 171 17.60 -7.06 8.48
C ILE A 171 17.70 -7.56 9.93
N LEU A 172 18.71 -8.36 10.25
CA LEU A 172 18.96 -8.86 11.61
C LEU A 172 19.52 -7.75 12.49
N LEU A 173 20.52 -7.02 12.00
CA LEU A 173 21.07 -5.87 12.69
C LEU A 173 19.99 -4.79 12.88
N TRP A 174 19.23 -4.48 11.84
CA TRP A 174 18.13 -3.52 11.88
C TRP A 174 17.06 -3.94 12.90
N SER A 175 16.64 -5.20 12.90
CA SER A 175 15.66 -5.72 13.87
C SER A 175 16.16 -5.57 15.31
N TRP A 176 17.45 -5.83 15.54
CA TRP A 176 18.06 -5.70 16.87
C TRP A 176 18.19 -4.25 17.33
N THR A 177 18.71 -3.36 16.48
CA THR A 177 19.01 -1.96 16.83
C THR A 177 17.74 -1.12 16.93
N THR A 178 16.72 -1.39 16.10
CA THR A 178 15.48 -0.60 16.10
C THR A 178 14.47 -1.05 17.16
N PHE A 179 14.60 -2.25 17.75
CA PHE A 179 13.60 -2.81 18.67
C PHE A 179 13.25 -1.87 19.83
N ALA A 180 14.27 -1.39 20.56
CA ALA A 180 14.06 -0.50 21.70
C ALA A 180 13.55 0.89 21.28
N GLY A 181 14.01 1.39 20.13
CA GLY A 181 13.51 2.64 19.55
C GLY A 181 12.03 2.56 19.19
N ASN A 182 11.63 1.48 18.52
CA ASN A 182 10.25 1.24 18.13
C ASN A 182 9.34 1.10 19.35
N ARG A 183 9.75 0.35 20.39
CA ARG A 183 8.98 0.27 21.64
C ARG A 183 8.74 1.64 22.26
N ARG A 184 9.81 2.44 22.44
CA ARG A 184 9.70 3.80 22.97
C ARG A 184 8.78 4.68 22.14
N LYS A 185 8.89 4.61 20.81
CA LYS A 185 8.02 5.34 19.87
C LYS A 185 6.55 4.99 20.08
N TYR A 186 6.18 3.72 20.14
CA TYR A 186 4.78 3.32 20.31
C TYR A 186 4.26 3.56 21.72
N THR A 187 5.09 3.44 22.75
CA THR A 187 4.74 3.88 24.10
C THR A 187 4.41 5.37 24.13
N GLY A 188 5.26 6.21 23.53
CA GLY A 188 4.99 7.65 23.44
C GLY A 188 3.73 7.98 22.63
N LEU A 189 3.47 7.26 21.53
CA LEU A 189 2.24 7.42 20.74
C LEU A 189 0.98 6.97 21.48
N ARG A 190 1.09 5.99 22.39
CA ARG A 190 -0.01 5.56 23.25
C ARG A 190 -0.36 6.60 24.31
N GLU A 191 0.64 7.33 24.79
CA GLU A 191 0.51 8.37 25.79
C GLU A 191 0.18 9.75 25.19
N ASP A 192 0.18 9.87 23.85
CA ASP A 192 -0.09 11.12 23.15
C ASP A 192 -1.56 11.54 23.32
N PRO A 193 -1.84 12.74 23.88
CA PRO A 193 -3.21 13.22 24.09
C PRO A 193 -4.04 13.31 22.82
N ARG A 194 -3.41 13.47 21.65
CA ARG A 194 -4.09 13.53 20.34
C ARG A 194 -4.83 12.24 19.99
N PHE A 195 -4.44 11.13 20.62
CA PHE A 195 -4.99 9.80 20.36
C PHE A 195 -5.66 9.19 21.60
N ALA A 196 -6.07 10.02 22.56
CA ALA A 196 -6.68 9.57 23.82
C ALA A 196 -8.00 8.80 23.63
N HIS A 197 -8.68 8.96 22.49
CA HIS A 197 -9.88 8.19 22.14
C HIS A 197 -9.58 6.74 21.74
N LEU A 198 -8.33 6.41 21.41
CA LEU A 198 -7.95 5.08 20.94
C LEU A 198 -7.89 4.06 22.09
N ARG A 199 -8.54 2.92 21.87
CA ARG A 199 -8.43 1.76 22.75
C ARG A 199 -7.23 0.91 22.32
N TRP A 200 -6.21 0.86 23.15
CA TRP A 200 -5.01 0.09 22.89
C TRP A 200 -5.14 -1.35 23.39
N VAL A 201 -4.87 -2.31 22.50
CA VAL A 201 -4.79 -3.73 22.83
C VAL A 201 -3.36 -4.20 22.60
N GLU A 202 -2.63 -4.38 23.70
CA GLU A 202 -1.24 -4.81 23.67
C GLU A 202 -1.12 -6.33 23.81
N VAL A 203 -0.46 -6.98 22.85
CA VAL A 203 -0.24 -8.42 22.84
C VAL A 203 1.26 -8.70 23.00
N GLY A 204 1.67 -9.09 24.20
CA GLY A 204 3.07 -9.39 24.52
C GLY A 204 3.52 -10.80 24.12
N GLU A 205 2.57 -11.72 23.94
CA GLU A 205 2.85 -13.14 23.71
C GLU A 205 2.13 -13.65 22.46
N PRO A 206 2.83 -14.35 21.54
CA PRO A 206 2.19 -14.83 20.32
C PRO A 206 1.05 -15.82 20.52
N GLY A 207 1.10 -16.64 21.58
CA GLY A 207 0.06 -17.62 21.88
C GLY A 207 -1.29 -16.97 22.21
N ARG A 208 -1.28 -15.72 22.66
CA ARG A 208 -2.49 -14.97 23.04
C ARG A 208 -3.14 -14.23 21.88
N VAL A 209 -2.53 -14.22 20.69
CA VAL A 209 -3.07 -13.51 19.53
C VAL A 209 -4.44 -14.06 19.14
N GLY A 210 -4.64 -15.39 19.17
CA GLY A 210 -5.93 -16.02 18.85
C GLY A 210 -7.03 -15.57 19.81
N GLU A 211 -6.79 -15.70 21.11
CA GLU A 211 -7.70 -15.26 22.18
C GLU A 211 -8.07 -13.77 22.03
N VAL A 212 -7.10 -12.92 21.73
CA VAL A 212 -7.32 -11.47 21.56
C VAL A 212 -8.16 -11.18 20.32
N ILE A 213 -7.91 -11.88 19.21
CA ILE A 213 -8.71 -11.73 17.99
C ILE A 213 -10.15 -12.15 18.26
N GLU A 214 -10.38 -13.30 18.91
CA GLU A 214 -11.72 -13.78 19.26
C GLU A 214 -12.49 -12.76 20.10
N ARG A 215 -11.87 -12.25 21.17
CA ARG A 215 -12.47 -11.21 22.03
C ARG A 215 -12.78 -9.92 21.28
N LEU A 216 -11.91 -9.50 20.36
CA LEU A 216 -12.14 -8.30 19.54
C LEU A 216 -13.31 -8.51 18.58
N VAL A 217 -13.42 -9.68 17.96
CA VAL A 217 -14.54 -10.04 17.08
C VAL A 217 -15.84 -10.03 17.87
N GLU A 218 -15.88 -10.67 19.03
CA GLU A 218 -17.06 -10.68 19.90
C GLU A 218 -17.48 -9.26 20.32
N ALA A 219 -16.54 -8.42 20.73
CA ALA A 219 -16.81 -7.04 21.12
C ALA A 219 -17.38 -6.19 19.97
N VAL A 220 -16.90 -6.40 18.74
CA VAL A 220 -17.41 -5.71 17.54
C VAL A 220 -18.81 -6.21 17.17
N LEU A 221 -19.06 -7.51 17.27
CA LEU A 221 -20.38 -8.10 17.01
C LEU A 221 -21.43 -7.63 18.04
N ALA A 222 -21.06 -7.52 19.32
CA ALA A 222 -21.94 -7.05 20.38
C ALA A 222 -22.31 -5.56 20.23
N GLN A 223 -21.46 -4.74 19.62
CA GLN A 223 -21.76 -3.33 19.30
C GLN A 223 -22.64 -3.16 18.04
N SER A 224 -22.99 -4.25 17.37
CA SER A 224 -23.77 -4.27 16.13
C SER A 224 -25.25 -4.65 16.35
N GLN A 225 -25.65 -4.96 17.59
CA GLN A 225 -27.04 -5.18 18.01
C GLN A 225 -27.57 -3.93 18.72
#